data_AF-A0A1N6NT15-F1
#
_entry.id   AF-A0A1N6NT15-F1
#
_cell.length_a   1.000
_cell.length_b   1.000
_cell.length_c   1.000
_cell.angle_alpha   90.00
_cell.angle_beta   90.00
_cell.angle_gamma   90.00
#
_symmetry.space_group_name_H-M   'P 1'
#
loop_
_entity.id
_entity.type
_entity.pdbx_description
1 polymer ?
#
loop_
_entity_poly.entity_id
_entity_poly.type
_entity_poly.pdbx_seq_one_letter_code
_entity_poly.pdbx_strand_id
1 'polypeptide(L)'
;MSKARPKRETVEQLTYFVVQPFKAVKGSRGGISADEPIPATDHDHAMRVFSRFKDIRAGVVAFRRTGSPATGDFEDAVIIARHGILPAEVDGLADASDADFDSWRLGEADLKVA
;
A
#
# COMPACT_ATOMS: atom_id res chain seq x y z
N MET A 1 39.42 17.40 -24.07
CA MET A 1 39.23 16.24 -23.16
C MET A 1 38.13 16.58 -22.17
N SER A 2 36.87 16.35 -22.55
CA SER A 2 35.71 16.69 -21.70
C SER A 2 35.58 15.67 -20.58
N LYS A 3 35.72 16.13 -19.33
CA LYS A 3 35.53 15.31 -18.13
C LYS A 3 34.06 14.88 -18.09
N ALA A 4 33.82 13.56 -18.14
CA ALA A 4 32.50 12.96 -17.98
C ALA A 4 31.91 13.40 -16.64
N ARG A 5 30.77 14.07 -16.68
CA ARG A 5 29.96 14.35 -15.48
C ARG A 5 29.40 13.00 -15.02
N PRO A 6 29.52 12.60 -13.74
CA PRO A 6 28.93 11.36 -13.27
C PRO A 6 27.43 11.41 -13.57
N LYS A 7 26.96 10.42 -14.33
CA LYS A 7 25.56 10.16 -14.64
C LYS A 7 24.82 10.23 -13.32
N ARG A 8 23.94 11.21 -13.15
CA ARG A 8 23.03 11.24 -12.00
C ARG A 8 22.32 9.89 -12.04
N GLU A 9 22.62 9.03 -11.11
CA GLU A 9 21.81 7.87 -10.79
C GLU A 9 20.53 8.48 -10.23
N THR A 10 19.64 8.86 -11.15
CA THR A 10 18.26 9.18 -10.85
C THR A 10 17.78 7.97 -10.07
N VAL A 11 17.37 8.13 -8.82
CA VAL A 11 16.70 7.06 -8.10
C VAL A 11 15.45 6.72 -8.90
N GLU A 12 15.57 5.73 -9.78
CA GLU A 12 14.58 5.49 -10.84
C GLU A 12 13.28 4.99 -10.24
N GLN A 13 13.31 4.40 -9.04
CA GLN A 13 12.14 3.95 -8.29
C GLN A 13 12.39 4.14 -6.79
N LEU A 14 11.50 4.87 -6.11
CA LEU A 14 11.45 5.01 -4.66
C LEU A 14 10.20 4.27 -4.17
N THR A 15 10.40 3.22 -3.38
CA THR A 15 9.31 2.59 -2.63
C THR A 15 9.24 3.24 -1.26
N TYR A 16 8.08 3.77 -0.90
CA TYR A 16 7.83 4.32 0.42
C TYR A 16 6.64 3.62 1.06
N PHE A 17 6.69 3.47 2.38
CA PHE A 17 5.66 2.82 3.17
C PHE A 17 4.94 3.87 3.99
N VAL A 18 3.61 3.84 4.04
CA VAL A 18 2.82 4.78 4.83
C VAL A 18 1.77 4.02 5.61
N VAL A 19 1.66 4.37 6.89
CA VAL A 19 0.57 3.92 7.75
C VAL A 19 -0.35 5.11 8.00
N GLN A 20 -1.58 4.99 7.54
CA GLN A 20 -2.63 6.00 7.70
C GLN A 20 -3.64 5.50 8.75
N PRO A 21 -3.58 6.02 9.99
CA PRO A 21 -4.61 5.78 10.99
C PRO A 21 -5.86 6.63 10.71
N PHE A 22 -7.02 6.11 11.10
CA PHE A 22 -8.32 6.75 11.02
C PHE A 22 -8.99 6.77 12.40
N LYS A 23 -9.53 7.93 12.78
CA LYS A 23 -10.30 8.10 14.01
C LYS A 23 -11.79 8.23 13.71
N ALA A 24 -12.62 7.68 14.58
CA ALA A 24 -14.06 7.91 14.51
C ALA A 24 -14.35 9.35 14.95
N VAL A 25 -15.12 10.07 14.15
CA VAL A 25 -15.59 11.42 14.47
C VAL A 25 -16.92 11.30 15.21
N LYS A 26 -16.91 11.73 16.48
CA LYS A 26 -18.13 11.74 17.30
C LYS A 26 -19.05 12.86 16.82
N GLY A 27 -20.10 12.51 16.08
CA GLY A 27 -21.11 13.45 15.59
C GLY A 27 -21.62 13.18 14.18
N SER A 28 -20.89 12.40 13.39
CA SER A 28 -21.31 11.97 12.05
C SER A 28 -21.64 10.48 12.09
N ARG A 29 -22.80 10.07 11.58
CA ARG A 29 -23.19 8.63 11.49
C ARG A 29 -22.11 7.86 10.71
N GLY A 30 -21.23 7.17 11.42
CA GLY A 30 -20.11 6.43 10.80
C GLY A 30 -19.03 7.31 10.16
N GLY A 31 -18.95 8.59 10.52
CA GLY A 31 -17.89 9.46 10.00
C GLY A 31 -16.54 9.07 10.58
N ILE A 32 -15.59 8.75 9.71
CA ILE A 32 -14.18 8.57 10.05
C ILE A 32 -13.37 9.75 9.50
N SER A 33 -12.29 10.09 10.19
CA SER A 33 -11.35 11.11 9.75
C SER A 33 -9.96 10.49 9.71
N ALA A 34 -9.24 10.73 8.61
CA ALA A 34 -7.81 10.44 8.56
C ALA A 34 -7.11 11.23 9.67
N ASP A 35 -6.23 10.54 10.41
CA ASP A 35 -5.32 11.14 11.39
C ASP A 35 -3.96 11.38 10.71
N GLU A 36 -2.88 11.61 11.46
CA GLU A 36 -1.57 11.91 10.85
C GLU A 36 -0.97 10.68 10.15
N PRO A 37 -0.58 10.76 8.86
CA PRO A 37 0.09 9.66 8.16
C PRO A 37 1.50 9.48 8.69
N ILE A 38 1.88 8.23 8.93
CA ILE A 38 3.17 7.86 9.51
C ILE A 38 3.99 7.19 8.40
N PRO A 39 5.06 7.84 7.90
CA PRO A 39 5.96 7.20 6.96
C PRO A 39 6.74 6.11 7.70
N ALA A 40 6.76 4.92 7.11
CA ALA A 40 7.56 3.79 7.55
C ALA A 40 8.73 3.58 6.59
N THR A 41 9.84 3.12 7.16
CA THR A 41 11.08 2.84 6.43
C THR A 41 10.99 1.53 5.66
N ASP A 42 10.31 0.54 6.25
CA ASP A 42 10.25 -0.83 5.77
C ASP A 42 8.89 -1.46 6.10
N HIS A 43 8.60 -2.60 5.46
CA HIS A 43 7.40 -3.40 5.70
C HIS A 43 7.22 -3.78 7.18
N ASP A 44 8.28 -4.25 7.85
CA ASP A 44 8.23 -4.64 9.26
C ASP A 44 7.94 -3.44 10.18
N HIS A 45 8.52 -2.28 9.85
CA HIS A 45 8.24 -1.03 10.57
C HIS A 45 6.78 -0.61 10.38
N ALA A 46 6.26 -0.67 9.14
CA ALA A 46 4.85 -0.39 8.84
C ALA A 46 3.91 -1.32 9.63
N MET A 47 4.23 -2.61 9.71
CA MET A 47 3.45 -3.59 10.46
C MET A 47 3.48 -3.35 11.97
N ARG A 48 4.61 -2.96 12.55
CA ARG A 48 4.70 -2.60 13.98
C ARG A 48 3.84 -1.38 14.30
N VAL A 49 3.91 -0.34 13.47
CA VAL A 49 3.08 0.87 13.63
C VAL A 49 1.61 0.50 13.48
N PHE A 50 1.26 -0.23 12.43
CA PHE A 50 -0.10 -0.73 12.19
C PHE A 50 -0.65 -1.50 13.39
N SER A 51 0.10 -2.47 13.93
CA SER A 51 -0.36 -3.27 15.06
C SER A 51 -0.49 -2.46 16.36
N ARG A 52 0.21 -1.33 16.48
CA ARG A 52 0.02 -0.41 17.60
C ARG A 52 -1.25 0.42 17.46
N PHE A 53 -1.57 0.86 16.25
CA PHE A 53 -2.74 1.70 15.99
C PHE A 53 -4.04 0.92 15.83
N LYS A 54 -3.99 -0.35 15.43
CA LYS A 54 -5.20 -1.18 15.24
C LYS A 54 -6.06 -1.27 16.50
N ASP A 55 -5.44 -1.31 17.69
CA ASP A 55 -6.15 -1.44 18.98
C ASP A 55 -6.63 -0.08 19.54
N ILE A 56 -6.08 1.03 19.02
CA ILE A 56 -6.29 2.38 19.58
C ILE A 56 -7.21 3.22 18.67
N ARG A 57 -7.28 2.90 17.39
CA ARG A 57 -7.95 3.70 16.35
C ARG A 57 -9.18 2.98 15.79
N ALA A 58 -10.08 3.75 15.19
CA ALA A 58 -11.30 3.19 14.59
C ALA A 58 -10.99 2.42 13.29
N GLY A 59 -9.94 2.84 12.57
CA GLY A 59 -9.38 2.12 11.44
C GLY A 59 -7.92 2.48 11.23
N VAL A 60 -7.19 1.64 10.50
CA VAL A 60 -5.81 1.88 10.09
C VAL A 60 -5.54 1.13 8.79
N VAL A 61 -4.83 1.77 7.88
CA VAL A 61 -4.34 1.15 6.63
C VAL A 61 -2.83 1.36 6.53
N ALA A 62 -2.12 0.29 6.21
CA ALA A 62 -0.72 0.32 5.84
C ALA A 62 -0.64 -0.02 4.35
N PHE A 63 0.00 0.84 3.57
CA PHE A 63 0.22 0.61 2.15
C PHE A 63 1.65 1.01 1.77
N ARG A 64 2.14 0.43 0.69
CA ARG A 64 3.36 0.89 0.04
C ARG A 64 3.01 1.45 -1.32
N ARG A 65 3.78 2.43 -1.75
CA ARG A 65 3.72 2.93 -3.11
C ARG A 65 5.13 3.01 -3.67
N THR A 66 5.29 2.53 -4.88
CA THR A 66 6.53 2.64 -5.63
C THR A 66 6.34 3.70 -6.69
N GLY A 67 7.30 4.60 -6.85
CA GLY A 67 7.20 5.63 -7.87
C GLY A 67 8.52 6.34 -8.09
N SER A 68 8.60 7.04 -9.21
CA SER A 68 9.78 7.81 -9.58
C SER A 68 9.58 9.26 -9.12
N PRO A 69 10.23 9.71 -8.04
CA PRO A 69 10.09 11.11 -7.58
C PRO A 69 10.62 12.11 -8.61
N ALA A 70 11.46 11.66 -9.55
CA ALA A 70 11.99 12.46 -10.65
C ALA A 70 10.95 12.77 -11.74
N THR A 71 10.04 11.82 -12.01
CA THR A 71 9.01 11.94 -13.06
C THR A 71 7.65 12.33 -12.49
N GLY A 72 7.45 12.20 -11.17
CA GLY A 72 6.15 12.37 -10.53
C GLY A 72 5.16 11.24 -10.87
N ASP A 73 5.65 10.19 -11.51
CA ASP A 73 4.90 9.00 -11.85
C ASP A 73 4.98 8.04 -10.66
N PHE A 74 3.82 7.71 -10.10
CA PHE A 74 3.73 6.84 -8.95
C PHE A 74 2.74 5.72 -9.28
N GLU A 75 3.21 4.48 -9.15
CA GLU A 75 2.41 3.29 -9.37
C GLU A 75 1.25 3.20 -8.38
N ASP A 76 0.37 2.21 -8.59
CA ASP A 76 -0.77 2.00 -7.72
C ASP A 76 -0.34 1.65 -6.29
N ALA A 77 -1.13 2.05 -5.30
CA ALA A 77 -0.79 1.87 -3.90
C ALA A 77 -1.15 0.44 -3.48
N VAL A 78 -0.14 -0.35 -3.11
CA VAL A 78 -0.34 -1.73 -2.67
C VAL A 78 -0.65 -1.74 -1.17
N ILE A 79 -1.87 -2.15 -0.81
CA ILE A 79 -2.24 -2.30 0.61
C ILE A 79 -1.52 -3.51 1.19
N ILE A 80 -0.75 -3.27 2.24
CA ILE A 80 -0.05 -4.29 3.03
C ILE A 80 -0.99 -4.87 4.07
N ALA A 81 -1.69 -4.00 4.80
CA ALA A 81 -2.60 -4.40 5.86
C ALA A 81 -3.67 -3.33 6.06
N ARG A 82 -4.90 -3.74 6.34
CA ARG A 82 -6.03 -2.86 6.65
C ARG A 82 -6.84 -3.42 7.81
N HIS A 83 -7.28 -2.56 8.72
CA HIS A 83 -8.07 -2.96 9.89
C HIS A 83 -9.07 -1.89 10.31
N GLY A 84 -10.23 -2.32 10.82
CA GLY A 84 -11.27 -1.44 11.33
C GLY A 84 -12.12 -0.78 10.24
N ILE A 85 -12.67 0.40 10.55
CA ILE A 85 -13.56 1.16 9.69
C ILE A 85 -12.73 2.09 8.81
N LEU A 86 -12.78 1.86 7.50
CA LEU A 86 -12.01 2.57 6.47
C LEU A 86 -12.96 3.22 5.45
N PRO A 87 -12.52 4.27 4.74
CA PRO A 87 -13.38 4.92 3.76
C PRO A 87 -13.52 4.02 2.53
N ALA A 88 -14.62 4.14 1.79
CA ALA A 88 -14.87 3.34 0.59
C ALA A 88 -13.75 3.45 -0.47
N GLU A 89 -12.99 4.55 -0.46
CA GLU A 89 -11.81 4.74 -1.31
C GLU A 89 -10.68 3.73 -1.01
N VAL A 90 -10.54 3.30 0.25
CA VAL A 90 -9.60 2.24 0.67
C VAL A 90 -10.17 0.84 0.42
N ASP A 91 -11.49 0.71 0.29
CA ASP A 91 -12.13 -0.55 -0.01
C ASP A 91 -11.82 -1.03 -1.44
N GLY A 92 -11.75 -0.08 -2.40
CA GLY A 92 -11.47 -0.34 -3.82
C GLY A 92 -10.01 -0.36 -4.24
N LEU A 93 -9.05 -0.24 -3.31
CA LEU A 93 -7.62 -0.35 -3.59
C LEU A 93 -7.20 -1.83 -3.59
N ALA A 94 -6.34 -2.21 -4.54
CA ALA A 94 -5.83 -3.58 -4.65
C ALA A 94 -5.05 -3.96 -3.38
N ASP A 95 -5.55 -4.97 -2.65
CA ASP A 95 -4.78 -5.59 -1.59
C ASP A 95 -3.67 -6.47 -2.17
N ALA A 96 -2.54 -6.57 -1.47
CA ALA A 96 -1.44 -7.43 -1.89
C ALA A 96 -1.85 -8.91 -2.05
N SER A 97 -3.01 -9.32 -1.49
CA SER A 97 -3.62 -10.63 -1.70
C SER A 97 -4.39 -10.76 -3.01
N ASP A 98 -4.89 -9.67 -3.60
CA ASP A 98 -5.60 -9.68 -4.88
C ASP A 98 -4.65 -9.77 -6.08
N ALA A 99 -3.41 -9.27 -5.93
CA ALA A 99 -2.36 -9.37 -6.94
C ALA A 99 -1.86 -10.82 -7.17
N ASP A 100 -2.16 -11.75 -6.25
CA ASP A 100 -1.72 -13.16 -6.33
C ASP A 100 -2.80 -14.09 -6.93
N PHE A 101 -4.04 -13.64 -7.15
CA PHE A 101 -5.12 -14.53 -7.59
C PHE A 101 -5.26 -14.69 -9.12
N ASP A 102 -4.53 -13.90 -9.94
CA ASP A 102 -4.53 -14.06 -11.41
C ASP A 102 -3.34 -14.91 -11.93
N SER A 103 -2.42 -15.31 -11.06
CA SER A 103 -1.34 -16.24 -11.44
C SER A 103 -1.86 -17.68 -11.36
N TRP A 104 -2.40 -18.16 -12.49
CA TRP A 104 -2.80 -19.55 -12.85
C TRP A 104 -4.29 -19.91 -12.76
N ARG A 105 -5.05 -19.48 -13.78
CA ARG A 105 -6.14 -20.31 -14.34
C ARG A 105 -6.05 -20.46 -15.86
N LEU A 106 -4.86 -20.75 -16.38
CA LEU A 106 -4.71 -21.17 -17.77
C LEU A 106 -3.88 -22.45 -17.87
N GLY A 107 -4.54 -23.54 -18.30
CA GLY A 107 -3.90 -24.73 -18.86
C GLY A 107 -3.91 -25.97 -17.96
N GLU A 108 -4.96 -26.78 -18.06
CA GLU A 108 -4.87 -28.20 -18.46
C GLU A 108 -6.21 -28.88 -18.21
N ALA A 109 -7.11 -28.74 -19.19
CA ALA A 109 -8.14 -29.73 -19.43
C ALA A 109 -7.51 -30.85 -20.26
N ASP A 110 -6.83 -31.80 -19.62
CA ASP A 110 -6.65 -33.14 -20.18
C ASP A 110 -6.98 -34.16 -19.09
N LEU A 111 -8.27 -34.43 -18.93
CA LEU A 111 -8.73 -35.64 -18.27
C LEU A 111 -9.32 -36.56 -19.35
N LYS A 112 -8.42 -37.24 -20.06
CA LYS A 112 -8.76 -38.35 -20.94
C LYS A 112 -9.13 -39.55 -20.06
N VAL A 113 -10.43 -39.77 -19.83
CA VAL A 113 -10.93 -41.04 -19.30
C VAL A 113 -11.08 -42.01 -20.48
N ALA A 114 -10.40 -43.15 -20.35
CA ALA A 114 -10.34 -44.26 -21.29
C ALA A 114 -11.70 -44.96 -21.47
#